data_AF-A0A0F8B4K3-F1
#
_entry.id   AF-A0A0F8B4K3-F1
#
_cell.length_a   1.000
_cell.length_b   1.000
_cell.length_c   1.000
_cell.angle_alpha   90.00
_cell.angle_beta   90.00
_cell.angle_gamma   90.00
#
_symmetry.space_group_name_H-M   'P 1'
#
loop_
_entity.id
_entity.type
_entity.pdbx_description
1 polymer ?
#
loop_
_entity_poly.entity_id
_entity_poly.type
_entity_poly.pdbx_seq_one_letter_code
_entity_poly.pdbx_strand_id
1 'polypeptide(L)'
;MSSLVQTPKNWSIKSGVISLNLENDERLVIVGSYGIKIHRGEVTIAGATLQPSDMTYWICAPLSHAVPVLRCYKGVRIDLYPDPVFRNMRQLESLSHLFKEIWPSNMSQSFRVLFTSEDVPKRTTVQLLTSPPEWNKKLAEIASSDIAKNPIYFICGPKGAGKSTFTRLLGNKLISTQLHGFYNSRRKTTIRGVNIVDIDPGQAEYTPPGLLSLIHTKNLNTAPPFGHPWTDAAMATELVHSHAFGALTPGADPDLYLSLAIDLCSRAKGAPTLINTPGWTLGTGLDLLMSLISRVHPTEIIYMSEGGPAETVEGLSSTDNMRPIWVPEPLSEVTPLVAKYKGQKRGIMGILSYGAQTPPFLLAESLNGMMVAVVRIQDPKAFAAFQTARTPVDVGEMEVDEPGPAPTDAKYDEVVISSSPEGLPIIANPDNVSLDSQSLAFNKLSVDGEKMQDSVNVEYGSDNESEASAITVTSDDEKGRAADSAAGEAIPWVQVIHGDQRRPKGSRAWRVRRDLGRGNGGD
;
A
#
# COMPACT_ATOMS: atom_id res chain seq x y z
N MET A 1 -3.39 -24.76 14.20
CA MET A 1 -2.76 -24.55 15.51
C MET A 1 -1.34 -25.11 15.53
N SER A 2 -0.58 -24.74 16.55
CA SER A 2 0.76 -25.25 16.85
C SER A 2 0.74 -26.77 17.05
N SER A 3 1.90 -27.42 16.89
CA SER A 3 2.06 -28.86 17.18
C SER A 3 2.85 -29.13 18.47
N LEU A 4 3.56 -28.13 18.99
CA LEU A 4 4.38 -28.24 20.20
C LEU A 4 3.56 -28.73 21.40
N VAL A 5 4.03 -29.79 22.05
CA VAL A 5 3.50 -30.24 23.35
C VAL A 5 4.32 -29.58 24.45
N GLN A 6 3.70 -28.70 25.24
CA GLN A 6 4.39 -27.92 26.27
C GLN A 6 4.91 -28.81 27.41
N THR A 7 6.17 -28.64 27.77
CA THR A 7 6.83 -29.26 28.93
C THR A 7 7.78 -28.26 29.61
N PRO A 8 8.10 -28.41 30.91
CA PRO A 8 9.06 -27.54 31.60
C PRO A 8 10.50 -27.55 31.04
N LYS A 9 10.80 -28.41 30.05
CA LYS A 9 12.11 -28.48 29.35
C LYS A 9 12.11 -27.74 28.01
N ASN A 10 10.97 -27.67 27.34
CA ASN A 10 10.84 -27.07 26.00
C ASN A 10 10.11 -25.72 26.01
N TRP A 11 9.44 -25.36 27.11
CA TRP A 11 8.70 -24.12 27.29
C TRP A 11 9.00 -23.49 28.65
N SER A 12 9.35 -22.20 28.66
CA SER A 12 9.43 -21.40 29.89
C SER A 12 9.09 -19.94 29.62
N ILE A 13 8.53 -19.23 30.62
CA ILE A 13 8.16 -17.81 30.51
C ILE A 13 8.88 -17.03 31.60
N LYS A 14 9.54 -15.92 31.24
CA LYS A 14 10.19 -15.00 32.18
C LYS A 14 10.01 -13.56 31.71
N SER A 15 9.42 -12.71 32.56
CA SER A 15 9.18 -11.28 32.26
C SER A 15 8.45 -11.04 30.93
N GLY A 16 7.51 -11.92 30.56
CA GLY A 16 6.76 -11.86 29.30
C GLY A 16 7.47 -12.48 28.09
N VAL A 17 8.79 -12.73 28.16
CA VAL A 17 9.52 -13.47 27.12
C VAL A 17 9.24 -14.97 27.26
N ILE A 18 8.98 -15.65 26.15
CA ILE A 18 8.77 -17.10 26.10
C ILE A 18 9.99 -17.75 25.45
N SER A 19 10.78 -18.50 26.22
CA SER A 19 11.91 -19.28 25.73
C SER A 19 11.48 -20.68 25.34
N LEU A 20 11.81 -21.07 24.10
CA LEU A 20 11.35 -22.29 23.45
C LEU A 20 12.51 -23.13 22.91
N ASN A 21 12.41 -24.44 23.10
CA ASN A 21 13.15 -25.43 22.31
C ASN A 21 12.11 -26.19 21.48
N LEU A 22 12.17 -26.14 20.15
CA LEU A 22 11.28 -26.95 19.30
C LEU A 22 12.03 -28.17 18.78
N GLU A 23 11.34 -29.28 18.62
CA GLU A 23 11.85 -30.51 18.02
C GLU A 23 11.66 -30.51 16.49
N ASN A 24 11.99 -31.61 15.83
CA ASN A 24 11.92 -31.70 14.37
C ASN A 24 10.46 -31.70 13.88
N ASP A 25 10.23 -31.07 12.72
CA ASP A 25 8.92 -30.91 12.06
C ASP A 25 7.81 -30.21 12.89
N GLU A 26 8.17 -29.62 14.04
CA GLU A 26 7.24 -28.83 14.84
C GLU A 26 6.89 -27.49 14.20
N ARG A 27 5.66 -27.03 14.44
CA ARG A 27 5.18 -25.72 14.02
C ARG A 27 4.55 -24.93 15.16
N LEU A 28 4.65 -23.60 15.09
CA LEU A 28 3.91 -22.67 15.93
C LEU A 28 2.95 -21.84 15.08
N VAL A 29 1.78 -21.56 15.64
CA VAL A 29 0.84 -20.55 15.16
C VAL A 29 0.76 -19.48 16.25
N ILE A 30 1.14 -18.25 15.90
CA ILE A 30 1.31 -17.16 16.87
C ILE A 30 0.57 -15.94 16.34
N VAL A 31 -0.32 -15.39 17.18
CA VAL A 31 -1.21 -14.27 16.83
C VAL A 31 -0.90 -13.07 17.71
N GLY A 32 -1.02 -11.86 17.16
CA GLY A 32 -0.58 -10.61 17.79
C GLY A 32 0.76 -10.13 17.24
N SER A 33 1.41 -9.20 17.95
CA SER A 33 2.72 -8.65 17.58
C SER A 33 3.82 -9.13 18.54
N TYR A 34 4.91 -9.67 17.97
CA TYR A 34 5.98 -10.33 18.73
C TYR A 34 7.32 -10.28 18.00
N GLY A 35 8.41 -10.37 18.76
CA GLY A 35 9.77 -10.46 18.25
C GLY A 35 10.33 -11.86 18.38
N ILE A 36 10.96 -12.41 17.34
CA ILE A 36 11.68 -13.69 17.39
C ILE A 36 13.19 -13.44 17.44
N LYS A 37 13.90 -13.99 18.44
CA LYS A 37 15.36 -14.17 18.36
C LYS A 37 15.70 -15.66 18.24
N ILE A 38 16.57 -15.99 17.29
CA ILE A 38 17.08 -17.36 17.09
C ILE A 38 18.41 -17.51 17.83
N HIS A 39 18.54 -18.54 18.67
CA HIS A 39 19.78 -18.81 19.43
C HIS A 39 20.57 -19.99 18.86
N ARG A 40 19.88 -21.00 18.31
CA ARG A 40 20.49 -22.19 17.71
C ARG A 40 19.51 -22.85 16.76
N GLY A 41 19.97 -23.35 15.60
CA GLY A 41 19.11 -23.97 14.59
C GLY A 41 18.50 -22.92 13.67
N GLU A 42 17.49 -23.29 12.88
CA GLU A 42 16.82 -22.40 11.95
C GLU A 42 15.31 -22.67 11.87
N VAL A 43 14.54 -21.66 11.49
CA VAL A 43 13.09 -21.75 11.26
C VAL A 43 12.69 -21.07 9.97
N THR A 44 11.57 -21.48 9.39
CA THR A 44 10.93 -20.73 8.31
C THR A 44 9.62 -20.11 8.78
N ILE A 45 9.40 -18.83 8.43
CA ILE A 45 8.15 -18.11 8.68
C ILE A 45 7.95 -17.06 7.57
N ALA A 46 6.73 -16.95 7.04
CA ALA A 46 6.38 -16.01 5.97
C ALA A 46 7.37 -15.99 4.77
N GLY A 47 7.96 -17.14 4.41
CA GLY A 47 8.94 -17.26 3.33
C GLY A 47 10.41 -16.96 3.72
N ALA A 48 10.65 -16.29 4.85
CA ALA A 48 11.99 -16.10 5.39
C ALA A 48 12.55 -17.41 5.97
N THR A 49 13.88 -17.55 5.95
CA THR A 49 14.64 -18.50 6.77
C THR A 49 15.39 -17.74 7.85
N LEU A 50 14.98 -17.85 9.11
CA LEU A 50 15.62 -17.16 10.24
C LEU A 50 16.69 -18.05 10.88
N GLN A 51 17.86 -17.46 11.14
CA GLN A 51 19.06 -18.13 11.66
C GLN A 51 19.67 -17.38 12.86
N PRO A 52 20.60 -18.00 13.61
CA PRO A 52 21.17 -17.41 14.81
C PRO A 52 21.91 -16.12 14.49
N SER A 53 21.47 -15.04 15.12
CA SER A 53 21.95 -13.69 14.89
C SER A 53 21.57 -12.81 16.08
N ASP A 54 22.18 -11.64 16.23
CA ASP A 54 21.85 -10.76 17.35
C ASP A 54 20.53 -10.01 17.17
N MET A 55 19.96 -10.01 15.97
CA MET A 55 18.69 -9.38 15.63
C MET A 55 17.49 -10.05 16.31
N THR A 56 16.50 -9.24 16.64
CA THR A 56 15.13 -9.69 16.91
C THR A 56 14.28 -9.37 15.69
N TYR A 57 13.64 -10.38 15.11
CA TYR A 57 12.76 -10.25 13.94
C TYR A 57 11.31 -10.00 14.43
N TRP A 58 10.84 -8.77 14.33
CA TRP A 58 9.45 -8.41 14.68
C TRP A 58 8.46 -8.93 13.64
N ILE A 59 7.30 -9.41 14.10
CA ILE A 59 6.22 -9.96 13.28
C ILE A 59 4.88 -9.50 13.84
N CYS A 60 4.01 -8.99 12.96
CA CYS A 60 2.66 -8.56 13.28
C CYS A 60 1.65 -9.49 12.59
N ALA A 61 0.98 -10.32 13.39
CA ALA A 61 0.10 -11.40 12.94
C ALA A 61 -1.35 -11.25 13.47
N PRO A 62 -2.13 -10.27 12.99
CA PRO A 62 -3.53 -10.11 13.35
C PRO A 62 -4.43 -11.16 12.68
N LEU A 63 -5.57 -11.44 13.33
CA LEU A 63 -6.61 -12.38 12.88
C LEU A 63 -7.40 -11.89 11.65
N SER A 64 -7.25 -10.61 11.26
CA SER A 64 -7.83 -10.08 10.01
C SER A 64 -7.11 -10.59 8.75
N HIS A 65 -5.94 -11.23 8.90
CA HIS A 65 -5.10 -11.71 7.80
C HIS A 65 -4.66 -13.17 8.05
N ALA A 66 -4.11 -13.82 7.02
CA ALA A 66 -3.59 -15.17 7.14
C ALA A 66 -2.35 -15.22 8.06
N VAL A 67 -2.50 -15.85 9.22
CA VAL A 67 -1.51 -15.88 10.30
C VAL A 67 -0.25 -16.64 9.86
N PRO A 68 0.95 -16.01 9.90
CA PRO A 68 2.22 -16.68 9.60
C PRO A 68 2.45 -17.93 10.47
N VAL A 69 2.73 -19.05 9.82
CA VAL A 69 3.09 -20.30 10.50
C VAL A 69 4.62 -20.37 10.60
N LEU A 70 5.14 -20.43 11.82
CA LEU A 70 6.54 -20.77 12.07
C LEU A 70 6.73 -22.28 11.97
N ARG A 71 7.79 -22.72 11.29
CA ARG A 71 8.13 -24.14 11.11
C ARG A 71 9.59 -24.39 11.48
N CYS A 72 9.81 -25.44 12.27
CA CYS A 72 11.11 -26.00 12.61
C CYS A 72 11.28 -27.31 11.83
N TYR A 73 12.36 -27.45 11.05
CA TYR A 73 12.69 -28.72 10.38
C TYR A 73 13.77 -29.52 11.13
N LYS A 74 14.59 -28.83 11.94
CA LYS A 74 15.67 -29.39 12.75
C LYS A 74 15.76 -28.63 14.06
N GLY A 75 15.77 -29.35 15.18
CA GLY A 75 15.56 -28.79 16.51
C GLY A 75 16.26 -27.45 16.78
N VAL A 76 15.45 -26.45 17.14
CA VAL A 76 15.81 -25.03 17.25
C VAL A 76 15.60 -24.53 18.68
N ARG A 77 16.41 -23.56 19.12
CA ARG A 77 16.14 -22.75 20.31
C ARG A 77 15.85 -21.30 19.89
N ILE A 78 14.69 -20.79 20.31
CA ILE A 78 14.22 -19.43 20.03
C ILE A 78 13.67 -18.77 21.30
N ASP A 79 13.72 -17.44 21.35
CA ASP A 79 12.95 -16.64 22.31
C ASP A 79 11.90 -15.81 21.57
N LEU A 80 10.68 -15.77 22.11
CA LEU A 80 9.59 -14.90 21.66
C LEU A 80 9.45 -13.73 22.65
N TYR A 81 9.64 -12.51 22.16
CA TYR A 81 9.54 -11.27 22.92
C TYR A 81 8.18 -10.59 22.70
N PRO A 82 7.58 -9.99 23.75
CA PRO A 82 6.42 -9.13 23.56
C PRO A 82 6.84 -7.86 22.82
N ASP A 83 6.08 -7.47 21.80
CA ASP A 83 6.26 -6.18 21.12
C ASP A 83 6.02 -5.01 22.10
N PRO A 84 7.00 -4.10 22.30
CA PRO A 84 6.86 -2.94 23.18
C PRO A 84 5.94 -1.85 22.64
N VAL A 85 5.79 -1.69 21.31
CA VAL A 85 4.95 -0.65 20.68
C VAL A 85 3.53 -1.13 20.36
N PHE A 86 3.22 -2.41 20.60
CA PHE A 86 1.90 -3.00 20.36
C PHE A 86 0.73 -2.23 21.00
N ARG A 87 0.96 -1.56 22.14
CA ARG A 87 -0.05 -0.72 22.80
C ARG A 87 -0.59 0.37 21.86
N ASN A 88 0.26 0.92 21.00
CA ASN A 88 -0.08 1.97 20.06
C ASN A 88 -0.95 1.41 18.92
N MET A 89 -0.53 0.30 18.29
CA MET A 89 -1.37 -0.41 17.31
C MET A 89 -2.73 -0.83 17.88
N ARG A 90 -2.81 -1.09 19.20
CA ARG A 90 -4.05 -1.46 19.86
C ARG A 90 -4.94 -0.28 20.25
N GLN A 91 -4.46 0.97 20.26
CA GLN A 91 -5.31 2.17 20.41
C GLN A 91 -6.24 2.37 19.20
N LEU A 92 -5.93 1.77 18.06
CA LEU A 92 -6.84 1.72 16.91
C LEU A 92 -8.19 1.04 17.24
N GLU A 93 -8.27 0.19 18.27
CA GLU A 93 -9.53 -0.38 18.77
C GLU A 93 -10.52 0.68 19.28
N SER A 94 -10.05 1.81 19.82
CA SER A 94 -10.92 2.94 20.18
C SER A 94 -11.33 3.81 18.99
N LEU A 95 -10.54 3.80 17.90
CA LEU A 95 -10.80 4.63 16.73
C LEU A 95 -11.70 3.95 15.70
N SER A 96 -11.66 2.61 15.59
CA SER A 96 -12.64 1.87 14.78
C SER A 96 -12.97 0.50 15.33
N HIS A 97 -14.25 0.15 15.24
CA HIS A 97 -14.75 -1.19 15.51
C HIS A 97 -14.13 -2.26 14.59
N LEU A 98 -13.59 -1.87 13.42
CA LEU A 98 -12.89 -2.77 12.50
C LEU A 98 -11.54 -3.26 13.03
N PHE A 99 -10.94 -2.56 14.01
CA PHE A 99 -9.73 -3.01 14.69
C PHE A 99 -10.00 -3.84 15.95
N LYS A 100 -11.26 -3.95 16.40
CA LYS A 100 -11.64 -4.79 17.55
C LYS A 100 -11.60 -6.27 17.17
N GLU A 101 -11.28 -7.13 18.14
CA GLU A 101 -11.23 -8.60 18.02
C GLU A 101 -10.23 -9.19 16.97
N ILE A 102 -9.39 -8.35 16.33
CA ILE A 102 -8.32 -8.82 15.41
C ILE A 102 -7.04 -9.29 16.15
N TRP A 103 -6.97 -9.10 17.47
CA TRP A 103 -5.81 -9.37 18.32
C TRP A 103 -6.11 -10.43 19.38
N PRO A 104 -5.12 -10.97 20.12
CA PRO A 104 -5.37 -11.80 21.29
C PRO A 104 -6.23 -11.08 22.33
N SER A 105 -7.21 -11.76 22.90
CA SER A 105 -8.28 -11.16 23.72
C SER A 105 -7.88 -10.65 25.12
N ASN A 106 -6.63 -10.80 25.53
CA ASN A 106 -6.13 -10.34 26.83
C ASN A 106 -5.34 -9.04 26.68
N MET A 107 -5.86 -7.93 27.22
CA MET A 107 -5.31 -6.58 27.05
C MET A 107 -3.84 -6.38 27.48
N SER A 108 -3.29 -7.31 28.25
CA SER A 108 -1.92 -7.26 28.78
C SER A 108 -0.86 -7.97 27.92
N GLN A 109 -1.27 -8.74 26.90
CA GLN A 109 -0.37 -9.57 26.09
C GLN A 109 -0.37 -9.10 24.64
N SER A 110 0.81 -8.76 24.11
CA SER A 110 0.95 -8.38 22.69
C SER A 110 0.84 -9.57 21.73
N PHE A 111 1.06 -10.80 22.20
CA PHE A 111 0.89 -12.02 21.40
C PHE A 111 0.40 -13.23 22.21
N ARG A 112 -0.14 -14.23 21.51
CA ARG A 112 -0.50 -15.55 22.05
C ARG A 112 -0.11 -16.65 21.05
N VAL A 113 0.48 -17.74 21.57
CA VAL A 113 0.68 -18.99 20.80
C VAL A 113 -0.60 -19.82 20.88
N LEU A 114 -1.11 -20.27 19.73
CA LEU A 114 -2.38 -21.01 19.64
C LEU A 114 -2.14 -22.52 19.58
N PHE A 115 -2.70 -23.28 20.52
CA PHE A 115 -2.64 -24.73 20.59
C PHE A 115 -4.00 -25.37 20.27
N THR A 116 -5.11 -24.78 20.75
CA THR A 116 -6.47 -25.25 20.49
C THR A 116 -7.33 -24.18 19.83
N SER A 117 -8.57 -24.53 19.45
CA SER A 117 -9.58 -23.56 19.01
C SER A 117 -10.07 -22.63 20.13
N GLU A 118 -9.79 -22.95 21.40
CA GLU A 118 -10.20 -22.16 22.57
C GLU A 118 -9.23 -20.99 22.85
N ASP A 119 -8.02 -21.03 22.26
CA ASP A 119 -7.08 -19.89 22.27
C ASP A 119 -7.53 -18.71 21.39
N VAL A 120 -8.55 -18.92 20.54
CA VAL A 120 -9.05 -17.96 19.56
C VAL A 120 -10.19 -17.11 20.16
N PRO A 121 -10.25 -15.79 19.93
CA PRO A 121 -11.42 -14.97 20.26
C PRO A 121 -12.71 -15.56 19.68
N LYS A 122 -13.78 -15.55 20.49
CA LYS A 122 -15.09 -16.07 20.07
C LYS A 122 -15.60 -15.29 18.85
N ARG A 123 -16.20 -16.00 17.88
CA ARG A 123 -16.65 -15.49 16.57
C ARG A 123 -15.55 -15.22 15.54
N THR A 124 -14.27 -15.29 15.89
CA THR A 124 -13.15 -15.12 14.95
C THR A 124 -12.64 -16.48 14.44
N THR A 125 -12.21 -16.55 13.18
CA THR A 125 -11.64 -17.75 12.55
C THR A 125 -10.17 -17.53 12.22
N VAL A 126 -9.30 -18.45 12.62
CA VAL A 126 -7.86 -18.38 12.27
C VAL A 126 -7.63 -18.92 10.86
N GLN A 127 -7.41 -18.04 9.90
CA GLN A 127 -6.80 -18.42 8.62
C GLN A 127 -5.28 -18.56 8.80
N LEU A 128 -4.69 -19.65 8.28
CA LEU A 128 -3.24 -19.88 8.34
C LEU A 128 -2.58 -19.54 7.00
N LEU A 129 -1.46 -18.81 7.05
CA LEU A 129 -0.64 -18.55 5.87
C LEU A 129 -0.08 -19.88 5.34
N THR A 130 -0.54 -20.26 4.17
CA THR A 130 -0.25 -21.56 3.53
C THR A 130 0.24 -21.30 2.12
N SER A 131 1.46 -21.75 1.81
CA SER A 131 2.04 -21.75 0.47
C SER A 131 1.97 -23.17 -0.12
N PRO A 132 1.43 -23.36 -1.35
CA PRO A 132 1.52 -24.61 -2.09
C PRO A 132 2.97 -25.12 -2.25
N PRO A 133 3.22 -26.44 -2.32
CA PRO A 133 4.56 -27.00 -2.56
C PRO A 133 5.29 -26.40 -3.77
N GLU A 134 4.54 -26.05 -4.82
CA GLU A 134 4.98 -25.48 -6.10
C GLU A 134 5.57 -24.09 -5.87
N TRP A 135 4.90 -23.26 -5.06
CA TRP A 135 5.42 -21.95 -4.65
C TRP A 135 6.70 -22.13 -3.83
N ASN A 136 6.71 -23.05 -2.87
CA ASN A 136 7.89 -23.30 -2.02
C ASN A 136 9.09 -23.80 -2.84
N LYS A 137 8.86 -24.62 -3.88
CA LYS A 137 9.87 -25.03 -4.86
C LYS A 137 10.43 -23.81 -5.62
N LYS A 138 9.56 -22.96 -6.19
CA LYS A 138 10.01 -21.78 -6.97
C LYS A 138 10.71 -20.74 -6.10
N LEU A 139 10.26 -20.54 -4.86
CA LEU A 139 10.93 -19.71 -3.85
C LEU A 139 12.35 -20.22 -3.54
N ALA A 140 12.55 -21.54 -3.45
CA ALA A 140 13.87 -22.12 -3.22
C ALA A 140 14.78 -22.03 -4.47
N GLU A 141 14.23 -22.25 -5.65
CA GLU A 141 14.90 -22.10 -6.95
C GLU A 141 15.43 -20.67 -7.14
N ILE A 142 14.56 -19.66 -7.01
CA ILE A 142 14.93 -18.25 -7.11
C ILE A 142 15.97 -17.86 -6.04
N ALA A 143 15.81 -18.35 -4.80
CA ALA A 143 16.78 -18.11 -3.72
C ALA A 143 18.16 -18.74 -3.95
N SER A 144 18.29 -19.68 -4.89
CA SER A 144 19.57 -20.27 -5.31
C SER A 144 20.17 -19.59 -6.55
N SER A 145 19.45 -18.65 -7.18
CA SER A 145 19.87 -17.97 -8.41
C SER A 145 20.85 -16.81 -8.15
N ASP A 146 21.52 -16.36 -9.22
CA ASP A 146 22.51 -15.29 -9.15
C ASP A 146 21.88 -13.89 -9.07
N ILE A 147 21.51 -13.51 -7.84
CA ILE A 147 21.01 -12.17 -7.52
C ILE A 147 22.07 -11.05 -7.67
N ALA A 148 23.30 -11.34 -8.08
CA ALA A 148 24.26 -10.29 -8.45
C ALA A 148 23.78 -9.49 -9.69
N LYS A 149 23.02 -10.14 -10.57
CA LYS A 149 22.55 -9.57 -11.86
C LYS A 149 21.38 -8.59 -11.77
N ASN A 150 20.83 -8.33 -10.58
CA ASN A 150 19.54 -7.66 -10.38
C ASN A 150 18.40 -8.32 -11.18
N PRO A 151 18.13 -9.62 -10.98
CA PRO A 151 16.99 -10.27 -11.60
C PRO A 151 15.69 -9.67 -11.09
N ILE A 152 14.70 -9.70 -11.96
CA ILE A 152 13.39 -9.06 -11.78
C ILE A 152 12.33 -10.19 -11.68
N TYR A 153 11.21 -10.09 -10.91
CA TYR A 153 10.21 -11.19 -10.70
C TYR A 153 8.69 -10.81 -10.61
N PHE A 154 8.04 -10.31 -11.68
CA PHE A 154 6.57 -10.05 -11.86
C PHE A 154 5.73 -11.30 -11.63
N ILE A 155 4.82 -11.12 -10.68
CA ILE A 155 3.85 -12.09 -10.21
C ILE A 155 2.49 -11.57 -10.65
N CYS A 156 2.11 -11.92 -11.88
CA CYS A 156 0.83 -11.61 -12.49
C CYS A 156 -0.18 -12.75 -12.33
N GLY A 157 -1.44 -12.52 -12.65
CA GLY A 157 -2.51 -13.51 -12.46
C GLY A 157 -3.82 -12.88 -12.00
N PRO A 158 -4.93 -13.64 -12.00
CA PRO A 158 -6.26 -13.11 -11.73
C PRO A 158 -6.41 -12.51 -10.32
N LYS A 159 -7.48 -11.75 -10.09
CA LYS A 159 -7.84 -11.26 -8.75
C LYS A 159 -8.04 -12.44 -7.80
N GLY A 160 -7.50 -12.36 -6.58
CA GLY A 160 -7.55 -13.44 -5.58
C GLY A 160 -6.48 -14.52 -5.71
N ALA A 161 -5.67 -14.55 -6.78
CA ALA A 161 -4.61 -15.54 -7.03
C ALA A 161 -3.44 -15.58 -6.01
N GLY A 162 -3.42 -14.69 -5.01
CA GLY A 162 -2.36 -14.62 -4.02
C GLY A 162 -1.06 -13.94 -4.47
N LYS A 163 -1.09 -13.14 -5.55
CA LYS A 163 0.06 -12.38 -6.08
C LYS A 163 0.87 -11.65 -4.99
N SER A 164 0.20 -10.81 -4.20
CA SER A 164 0.79 -10.00 -3.12
C SER A 164 1.32 -10.87 -1.97
N THR A 165 0.69 -12.03 -1.73
CA THR A 165 1.18 -13.05 -0.79
C THR A 165 2.48 -13.67 -1.29
N PHE A 166 2.55 -14.14 -2.53
CA PHE A 166 3.76 -14.71 -3.10
C PHE A 166 4.90 -13.68 -3.18
N THR A 167 4.58 -12.43 -3.57
CA THR A 167 5.48 -11.26 -3.53
C THR A 167 6.15 -11.12 -2.16
N ARG A 168 5.35 -11.11 -1.08
CA ARG A 168 5.82 -11.06 0.32
C ARG A 168 6.72 -12.25 0.66
N LEU A 169 6.30 -13.47 0.33
CA LEU A 169 7.08 -14.69 0.59
C LEU A 169 8.44 -14.65 -0.11
N LEU A 170 8.50 -14.19 -1.36
CA LEU A 170 9.73 -14.11 -2.14
C LEU A 170 10.66 -12.98 -1.66
N GLY A 171 10.11 -11.85 -1.22
CA GLY A 171 10.89 -10.75 -0.60
C GLY A 171 11.61 -11.22 0.64
N ASN A 172 10.83 -11.83 1.53
CA ASN A 172 11.34 -12.44 2.75
C ASN A 172 12.39 -13.51 2.46
N LYS A 173 12.19 -14.32 1.42
CA LYS A 173 13.16 -15.33 1.03
C LYS A 173 14.47 -14.72 0.51
N LEU A 174 14.43 -13.78 -0.42
CA LEU A 174 15.65 -13.13 -0.95
C LEU A 174 16.42 -12.36 0.12
N ILE A 175 15.73 -11.63 1.00
CA ILE A 175 16.37 -10.87 2.09
C ILE A 175 17.00 -11.83 3.11
N SER A 176 16.28 -12.88 3.53
CA SER A 176 16.85 -13.85 4.49
C SER A 176 18.01 -14.66 3.92
N THR A 177 18.03 -15.00 2.63
CA THR A 177 19.21 -15.59 1.98
C THR A 177 20.40 -14.62 1.96
N GLN A 178 20.18 -13.32 1.73
CA GLN A 178 21.24 -12.31 1.82
C GLN A 178 21.79 -12.17 3.26
N LEU A 179 20.91 -12.19 4.27
CA LEU A 179 21.30 -12.19 5.69
C LEU A 179 22.10 -13.45 6.07
N HIS A 180 21.68 -14.63 5.62
CA HIS A 180 22.45 -15.88 5.78
C HIS A 180 23.85 -15.75 5.16
N GLY A 181 23.94 -15.19 3.95
CA GLY A 181 25.22 -14.93 3.29
C GLY A 181 26.11 -13.93 4.05
N PHE A 182 25.50 -12.91 4.66
CA PHE A 182 26.20 -11.90 5.46
C PHE A 182 26.79 -12.47 6.75
N TYR A 183 25.99 -13.21 7.54
CA TYR A 183 26.43 -13.72 8.85
C TYR A 183 27.38 -14.92 8.77
N ASN A 184 27.30 -15.75 7.73
CA ASN A 184 28.10 -16.98 7.61
C ASN A 184 29.35 -16.85 6.70
N SER A 185 29.53 -15.73 5.98
CA SER A 185 30.65 -15.54 5.05
C SER A 185 31.87 -14.87 5.69
N ARG A 186 33.08 -15.39 5.41
CA ARG A 186 34.35 -14.71 5.73
C ARG A 186 34.69 -13.56 4.78
N ARG A 187 33.99 -13.42 3.64
CA ARG A 187 34.11 -12.27 2.73
C ARG A 187 33.05 -11.24 3.10
N LYS A 188 33.44 -9.95 3.13
CA LYS A 188 32.50 -8.82 3.27
C LYS A 188 31.53 -8.79 2.10
N THR A 189 30.36 -9.41 2.26
CA THR A 189 29.19 -9.21 1.41
C THR A 189 28.41 -8.00 1.93
N THR A 190 27.69 -7.32 1.05
CA THR A 190 26.76 -6.25 1.41
C THR A 190 25.33 -6.72 1.18
N ILE A 191 24.44 -6.44 2.14
CA ILE A 191 23.00 -6.71 1.97
C ILE A 191 22.48 -5.70 0.95
N ARG A 192 22.08 -6.21 -0.21
CA ARG A 192 21.56 -5.40 -1.32
C ARG A 192 20.15 -4.94 -1.04
N GLY A 193 19.30 -5.82 -0.51
CA GLY A 193 17.86 -5.60 -0.40
C GLY A 193 17.11 -6.11 -1.63
N VAL A 194 15.92 -5.55 -1.87
CA VAL A 194 15.02 -5.76 -3.03
C VAL A 194 14.11 -4.51 -3.26
N ASN A 195 13.42 -4.36 -4.40
CA ASN A 195 12.85 -3.07 -4.88
C ASN A 195 11.35 -3.05 -5.33
N ILE A 196 10.31 -2.64 -4.56
CA ILE A 196 8.88 -2.61 -5.04
C ILE A 196 8.74 -1.65 -6.21
N VAL A 197 7.89 -1.96 -7.18
CA VAL A 197 7.09 -0.98 -7.93
C VAL A 197 5.61 -1.40 -7.81
N ASP A 198 4.81 -0.79 -6.94
CA ASP A 198 3.40 -1.18 -6.80
C ASP A 198 2.65 -0.71 -8.01
N ILE A 199 1.97 -1.63 -8.70
CA ILE A 199 1.11 -1.26 -9.83
C ILE A 199 -0.31 -1.84 -9.68
N ASP A 200 -0.68 -2.35 -8.49
CA ASP A 200 -2.08 -2.64 -8.14
C ASP A 200 -2.65 -1.50 -7.26
N PRO A 201 -3.25 -0.45 -7.84
CA PRO A 201 -3.79 0.67 -7.05
C PRO A 201 -4.98 0.27 -6.17
N GLY A 202 -5.63 -0.87 -6.44
CA GLY A 202 -6.78 -1.36 -5.67
C GLY A 202 -6.41 -2.24 -4.48
N GLN A 203 -5.20 -2.80 -4.46
CA GLN A 203 -4.65 -3.50 -3.29
C GLN A 203 -3.18 -3.14 -3.06
N ALA A 204 -2.94 -1.83 -2.95
CA ALA A 204 -1.66 -1.32 -2.51
C ALA A 204 -1.33 -1.90 -1.13
N GLU A 205 -0.10 -2.41 -0.96
CA GLU A 205 0.24 -3.12 0.29
C GLU A 205 1.13 -2.30 1.23
N TYR A 206 1.88 -1.31 0.72
CA TYR A 206 2.62 -0.38 1.60
C TYR A 206 2.71 1.06 1.02
N THR A 207 1.65 1.45 0.34
CA THR A 207 1.17 2.83 0.14
C THR A 207 -0.36 2.79 0.35
N PRO A 208 -1.04 3.91 0.63
CA PRO A 208 -2.49 3.95 0.52
C PRO A 208 -3.00 3.49 -0.87
N PRO A 209 -4.24 3.00 -0.99
CA PRO A 209 -4.87 2.73 -2.28
C PRO A 209 -4.89 3.97 -3.20
N GLY A 210 -4.96 3.77 -4.51
CA GLY A 210 -4.89 4.83 -5.52
C GLY A 210 -3.48 5.37 -5.82
N LEU A 211 -2.44 4.81 -5.18
CA LEU A 211 -1.03 5.11 -5.44
C LEU A 211 -0.32 3.92 -6.10
N LEU A 212 0.58 4.22 -7.04
CA LEU A 212 1.60 3.32 -7.56
C LEU A 212 2.95 3.73 -6.93
N SER A 213 3.82 2.82 -6.49
CA SER A 213 4.98 3.20 -5.64
C SER A 213 6.27 2.41 -5.86
N LEU A 214 7.41 3.06 -6.13
CA LEU A 214 8.74 2.46 -6.09
C LEU A 214 9.37 2.55 -4.69
N ILE A 215 9.87 1.42 -4.19
CA ILE A 215 10.49 1.29 -2.88
C ILE A 215 11.81 0.52 -2.96
N HIS A 216 12.69 0.73 -1.98
CA HIS A 216 13.77 -0.18 -1.63
C HIS A 216 13.56 -0.80 -0.22
N THR A 217 13.84 -2.09 0.00
CA THR A 217 13.81 -2.72 1.34
C THR A 217 14.97 -3.65 1.62
N LYS A 218 15.45 -3.64 2.87
CA LYS A 218 16.36 -4.64 3.45
C LYS A 218 15.75 -5.41 4.63
N ASN A 219 14.49 -5.13 4.99
CA ASN A 219 13.77 -5.75 6.09
C ASN A 219 12.69 -6.74 5.60
N LEU A 220 12.41 -7.73 6.43
CA LEU A 220 11.38 -8.73 6.16
C LEU A 220 9.97 -8.09 6.26
N ASN A 221 9.14 -8.31 5.25
CA ASN A 221 7.70 -8.05 5.27
C ASN A 221 7.02 -9.07 6.18
N THR A 222 6.80 -8.69 7.43
CA THR A 222 6.26 -9.56 8.48
C THR A 222 4.97 -8.99 9.08
N ALA A 223 4.29 -8.10 8.35
CA ALA A 223 3.03 -7.48 8.75
C ALA A 223 1.99 -7.52 7.59
N PRO A 224 0.70 -7.26 7.88
CA PRO A 224 -0.30 -6.99 6.84
C PRO A 224 -0.08 -5.58 6.22
N PRO A 225 -0.81 -5.20 5.16
CA PRO A 225 -0.78 -3.85 4.63
C PRO A 225 -1.07 -2.76 5.66
N PHE A 226 -2.10 -2.95 6.50
CA PHE A 226 -2.38 -2.05 7.64
C PHE A 226 -1.37 -2.18 8.81
N GLY A 227 -0.35 -3.03 8.63
CA GLY A 227 0.84 -3.14 9.48
C GLY A 227 2.09 -2.49 8.86
N HIS A 228 2.08 -2.11 7.57
CA HIS A 228 3.09 -1.20 6.98
C HIS A 228 2.63 -0.48 5.65
N PRO A 229 2.55 0.90 5.54
CA PRO A 229 1.93 1.68 4.44
C PRO A 229 2.75 2.87 3.86
N TRP A 230 3.94 3.13 4.39
CA TRP A 230 4.62 4.44 4.46
C TRP A 230 6.03 4.17 4.96
N THR A 231 6.98 5.09 4.80
CA THR A 231 8.38 4.66 4.67
C THR A 231 9.36 5.50 5.45
N ASP A 232 10.40 4.83 5.96
CA ASP A 232 11.49 5.47 6.70
C ASP A 232 12.81 4.76 6.42
N ALA A 233 13.80 5.54 5.96
CA ALA A 233 15.16 5.08 5.77
C ALA A 233 15.80 4.58 7.08
N ALA A 234 15.37 5.08 8.25
CA ALA A 234 15.81 4.55 9.54
C ALA A 234 15.32 3.11 9.80
N MET A 235 14.22 2.71 9.15
CA MET A 235 13.73 1.33 9.10
C MET A 235 14.37 0.52 7.96
N ALA A 236 15.47 1.00 7.33
CA ALA A 236 16.15 0.37 6.19
C ALA A 236 15.22 0.06 4.99
N THR A 237 14.13 0.84 4.86
CA THR A 237 13.00 0.50 3.98
C THR A 237 12.28 1.79 3.50
N GLU A 238 12.44 2.15 2.22
CA GLU A 238 12.50 3.54 1.73
C GLU A 238 11.64 3.77 0.46
N LEU A 239 10.69 4.71 0.50
CA LEU A 239 10.00 5.25 -0.69
C LEU A 239 11.00 5.97 -1.58
N VAL A 240 11.35 5.36 -2.70
CA VAL A 240 12.19 5.98 -3.72
C VAL A 240 11.34 6.86 -4.64
N HIS A 241 10.08 6.44 -4.91
CA HIS A 241 9.14 7.21 -5.71
C HIS A 241 7.68 6.76 -5.52
N SER A 242 6.71 7.62 -5.81
CA SER A 242 5.33 7.17 -6.02
C SER A 242 4.56 8.13 -6.91
N HIS A 243 3.62 7.58 -7.66
CA HIS A 243 2.66 8.31 -8.48
C HIS A 243 1.26 8.17 -7.90
N ALA A 244 0.55 9.29 -7.81
CA ALA A 244 -0.89 9.26 -7.63
C ALA A 244 -1.53 8.85 -8.95
N PHE A 245 -2.40 7.84 -8.90
CA PHE A 245 -3.21 7.43 -10.04
C PHE A 245 -4.69 7.84 -9.85
N GLY A 246 -5.11 8.13 -8.61
CA GLY A 246 -6.42 8.76 -8.34
C GLY A 246 -7.64 7.88 -8.58
N ALA A 247 -7.44 6.59 -8.84
CA ALA A 247 -8.47 5.59 -9.04
C ALA A 247 -8.01 4.20 -8.54
N LEU A 248 -8.95 3.33 -8.17
CA LEU A 248 -8.66 2.00 -7.61
C LEU A 248 -8.50 0.89 -8.68
N THR A 249 -8.48 1.23 -9.97
CA THR A 249 -8.44 0.25 -11.07
C THR A 249 -7.82 0.85 -12.35
N PRO A 250 -6.88 0.16 -13.03
CA PRO A 250 -6.24 0.66 -14.25
C PRO A 250 -7.20 1.12 -15.35
N GLY A 251 -8.37 0.49 -15.46
CA GLY A 251 -9.39 0.84 -16.45
C GLY A 251 -10.04 2.21 -16.29
N ALA A 252 -9.67 3.02 -15.29
CA ALA A 252 -10.07 4.43 -15.21
C ALA A 252 -9.29 5.31 -16.21
N ASP A 253 -7.98 5.07 -16.36
CA ASP A 253 -7.13 5.64 -17.40
C ASP A 253 -5.98 4.66 -17.71
N PRO A 254 -6.13 3.80 -18.73
CA PRO A 254 -5.14 2.79 -19.09
C PRO A 254 -3.79 3.36 -19.51
N ASP A 255 -3.77 4.51 -20.20
CA ASP A 255 -2.54 5.08 -20.78
C ASP A 255 -1.74 5.85 -19.72
N LEU A 256 -2.43 6.61 -18.84
CA LEU A 256 -1.81 7.15 -17.63
C LEU A 256 -1.24 6.02 -16.78
N TYR A 257 -2.07 5.02 -16.43
CA TYR A 257 -1.64 3.86 -15.63
C TYR A 257 -0.37 3.21 -16.18
N LEU A 258 -0.34 2.96 -17.50
CA LEU A 258 0.78 2.35 -18.18
C LEU A 258 2.03 3.24 -18.09
N SER A 259 1.92 4.56 -18.32
CA SER A 259 3.05 5.49 -18.23
C SER A 259 3.67 5.57 -16.82
N LEU A 260 2.83 5.71 -15.79
CA LEU A 260 3.26 5.77 -14.39
C LEU A 260 3.93 4.45 -13.95
N ALA A 261 3.38 3.31 -14.35
CA ALA A 261 3.94 2.00 -14.06
C ALA A 261 5.32 1.82 -14.71
N ILE A 262 5.49 2.18 -16.00
CA ILE A 262 6.77 2.07 -16.72
C ILE A 262 7.83 2.97 -16.09
N ASP A 263 7.47 4.21 -15.73
CA ASP A 263 8.40 5.14 -15.11
C ASP A 263 8.98 4.56 -13.80
N LEU A 264 8.12 4.05 -12.91
CA LEU A 264 8.54 3.43 -11.65
C LEU A 264 9.43 2.20 -11.89
N CYS A 265 9.05 1.32 -12.84
CA CYS A 265 9.87 0.19 -13.27
C CYS A 265 11.26 0.63 -13.77
N SER A 266 11.34 1.72 -14.55
CA SER A 266 12.60 2.26 -15.07
C SER A 266 13.52 2.82 -13.97
N ARG A 267 12.96 3.19 -12.81
CA ARG A 267 13.68 3.68 -11.63
C ARG A 267 14.19 2.53 -10.73
N ALA A 268 13.67 1.31 -10.85
CA ALA A 268 14.00 0.15 -10.02
C ALA A 268 15.40 -0.44 -10.30
N LYS A 269 16.46 0.14 -9.71
CA LYS A 269 17.87 -0.19 -9.99
C LYS A 269 18.60 -0.71 -8.73
N GLY A 270 19.75 -1.36 -8.95
CA GLY A 270 20.73 -1.67 -7.88
C GLY A 270 20.48 -2.92 -7.02
N ALA A 271 19.26 -3.49 -7.01
CA ALA A 271 18.88 -4.71 -6.29
C ALA A 271 17.88 -5.56 -7.10
N PRO A 272 17.55 -6.80 -6.67
CA PRO A 272 16.47 -7.63 -7.25
C PRO A 272 15.06 -7.15 -6.88
N THR A 273 14.04 -7.65 -7.58
CA THR A 273 12.74 -6.93 -7.78
C THR A 273 11.62 -8.03 -7.94
N LEU A 274 10.38 -8.07 -7.31
CA LEU A 274 9.25 -9.11 -7.30
C LEU A 274 7.65 -8.82 -7.61
N ILE A 275 7.08 -8.50 -8.82
CA ILE A 275 5.85 -7.64 -9.07
C ILE A 275 4.52 -8.11 -8.55
N ASN A 276 3.73 -7.13 -8.10
CA ASN A 276 2.32 -7.27 -7.85
C ASN A 276 1.57 -6.45 -8.92
N THR A 277 1.19 -7.12 -10.02
CA THR A 277 0.31 -6.52 -11.03
C THR A 277 -1.10 -6.41 -10.45
N PRO A 278 -2.01 -5.64 -11.04
CA PRO A 278 -3.42 -5.74 -10.73
C PRO A 278 -3.98 -7.09 -11.22
N GLY A 279 -5.18 -7.45 -10.74
CA GLY A 279 -5.87 -8.69 -11.12
C GLY A 279 -6.48 -8.74 -12.52
N TRP A 280 -6.03 -7.87 -13.43
CA TRP A 280 -6.56 -7.67 -14.79
C TRP A 280 -5.76 -8.50 -15.80
N THR A 281 -6.28 -9.67 -16.23
CA THR A 281 -5.55 -10.61 -17.10
C THR A 281 -6.27 -10.97 -18.41
N LEU A 282 -7.27 -10.16 -18.82
CA LEU A 282 -8.11 -10.38 -20.00
C LEU A 282 -8.44 -9.05 -20.68
N GLY A 283 -8.68 -9.07 -22.00
CA GLY A 283 -8.95 -7.88 -22.81
C GLY A 283 -7.88 -6.81 -22.61
N THR A 284 -8.30 -5.54 -22.46
CA THR A 284 -7.44 -4.40 -22.15
C THR A 284 -6.49 -4.63 -20.96
N GLY A 285 -6.86 -5.49 -20.01
CA GLY A 285 -5.99 -5.91 -18.92
C GLY A 285 -4.78 -6.73 -19.39
N LEU A 286 -5.00 -7.66 -20.33
CA LEU A 286 -3.94 -8.41 -20.97
C LEU A 286 -3.07 -7.47 -21.83
N ASP A 287 -3.68 -6.57 -22.61
CA ASP A 287 -2.95 -5.60 -23.45
C ASP A 287 -2.01 -4.70 -22.62
N LEU A 288 -2.45 -4.27 -21.44
CA LEU A 288 -1.63 -3.54 -20.47
C LEU A 288 -0.47 -4.39 -19.92
N LEU A 289 -0.72 -5.65 -19.55
CA LEU A 289 0.34 -6.55 -19.09
C LEU A 289 1.38 -6.84 -20.19
N MET A 290 0.94 -7.05 -21.44
CA MET A 290 1.83 -7.19 -22.60
C MET A 290 2.65 -5.92 -22.85
N SER A 291 2.02 -4.75 -22.71
CA SER A 291 2.68 -3.45 -22.86
C SER A 291 3.70 -3.17 -21.75
N LEU A 292 3.48 -3.67 -20.54
CA LEU A 292 4.47 -3.61 -19.45
C LEU A 292 5.63 -4.57 -19.72
N ILE A 293 5.34 -5.85 -19.97
CA ILE A 293 6.35 -6.89 -20.24
C ILE A 293 7.29 -6.49 -21.39
N SER A 294 6.73 -5.99 -22.49
CA SER A 294 7.48 -5.56 -23.68
C SER A 294 8.28 -4.28 -23.51
N ARG A 295 8.12 -3.53 -22.40
CA ARG A 295 8.86 -2.29 -22.12
C ARG A 295 9.83 -2.40 -20.95
N VAL A 296 9.55 -3.25 -19.96
CA VAL A 296 10.43 -3.48 -18.81
C VAL A 296 11.52 -4.54 -19.13
N HIS A 297 11.33 -5.36 -20.17
CA HIS A 297 12.25 -6.39 -20.70
C HIS A 297 12.95 -7.35 -19.69
N PRO A 298 12.21 -8.08 -18.84
CA PRO A 298 12.83 -8.57 -17.61
C PRO A 298 13.15 -10.10 -17.62
N THR A 299 13.38 -10.73 -16.47
CA THR A 299 14.15 -11.99 -16.34
C THR A 299 13.40 -13.33 -16.45
N GLU A 300 12.15 -13.41 -15.99
CA GLU A 300 11.45 -14.70 -15.72
C GLU A 300 9.92 -14.51 -15.91
N ILE A 301 9.05 -15.40 -15.42
CA ILE A 301 7.75 -14.96 -14.89
C ILE A 301 7.22 -15.90 -13.81
N ILE A 302 6.22 -15.40 -13.09
CA ILE A 302 5.48 -16.13 -12.07
C ILE A 302 3.98 -15.87 -12.30
N TYR A 303 3.38 -16.54 -13.29
CA TYR A 303 1.93 -16.46 -13.53
C TYR A 303 1.17 -17.31 -12.49
N MET A 304 0.34 -16.65 -11.69
CA MET A 304 -0.32 -17.21 -10.51
C MET A 304 -1.63 -17.94 -10.84
N SER A 305 -1.64 -18.79 -11.86
CA SER A 305 -2.73 -19.75 -12.08
C SER A 305 -2.26 -20.99 -12.84
N GLU A 306 -2.75 -22.15 -12.43
CA GLU A 306 -2.58 -23.42 -13.16
C GLU A 306 -3.50 -23.50 -14.39
N GLY A 307 -4.53 -22.65 -14.44
CA GLY A 307 -5.44 -22.49 -15.58
C GLY A 307 -5.79 -21.03 -15.80
N GLY A 308 -5.23 -20.43 -16.85
CA GLY A 308 -5.77 -19.22 -17.48
C GLY A 308 -6.39 -19.58 -18.83
N PRO A 309 -7.20 -18.69 -19.44
CA PRO A 309 -7.50 -18.77 -20.86
C PRO A 309 -6.20 -18.81 -21.68
N ALA A 310 -6.16 -19.54 -22.79
CA ALA A 310 -4.93 -19.78 -23.55
C ALA A 310 -4.20 -18.48 -23.94
N GLU A 311 -4.97 -17.49 -24.39
CA GLU A 311 -4.54 -16.10 -24.69
C GLU A 311 -3.73 -15.47 -23.54
N THR A 312 -4.14 -15.71 -22.29
CA THR A 312 -3.46 -15.21 -21.08
C THR A 312 -2.16 -15.95 -20.77
N VAL A 313 -2.08 -17.25 -21.12
CA VAL A 313 -0.94 -18.12 -20.79
C VAL A 313 0.20 -17.95 -21.79
N GLU A 314 -0.10 -17.65 -23.07
CA GLU A 314 0.93 -17.43 -24.09
C GLU A 314 1.61 -16.05 -23.99
N GLY A 315 0.89 -15.02 -23.53
CA GLY A 315 1.44 -13.66 -23.47
C GLY A 315 2.36 -13.38 -22.29
N LEU A 316 2.11 -14.00 -21.14
CA LEU A 316 2.73 -13.59 -19.89
C LEU A 316 4.10 -14.25 -19.69
N SER A 317 5.16 -13.57 -20.14
CA SER A 317 6.56 -13.85 -19.79
C SER A 317 7.44 -12.57 -19.66
N SER A 318 7.70 -12.05 -18.45
CA SER A 318 8.59 -10.88 -18.14
C SER A 318 8.33 -10.27 -16.71
N THR A 319 9.24 -9.49 -16.04
CA THR A 319 9.34 -9.26 -14.54
C THR A 319 9.66 -7.86 -13.71
N ASP A 320 9.31 -7.58 -12.37
CA ASP A 320 9.54 -6.32 -11.44
C ASP A 320 9.48 -6.53 -9.78
N ASN A 321 9.57 -5.64 -8.62
CA ASN A 321 9.22 -5.46 -7.01
C ASN A 321 9.94 -5.65 -5.45
N MET A 322 9.35 -5.24 -4.21
CA MET A 322 9.57 -5.16 -2.60
C MET A 322 9.61 -3.84 -1.54
N ARG A 323 8.92 -3.72 -0.29
CA ARG A 323 8.27 -2.47 0.48
C ARG A 323 8.30 -2.13 2.13
N PRO A 324 7.70 -1.00 2.80
CA PRO A 324 7.77 -0.37 4.27
C PRO A 324 6.59 0.22 5.27
N ILE A 325 6.84 0.62 6.59
CA ILE A 325 6.01 0.75 7.93
C ILE A 325 5.09 2.01 8.45
N TRP A 326 4.07 1.83 9.38
CA TRP A 326 2.93 2.77 9.90
C TRP A 326 3.17 3.76 11.09
N VAL A 327 2.16 4.62 11.40
CA VAL A 327 1.96 5.58 12.55
C VAL A 327 0.52 5.46 13.18
N PRO A 328 0.24 5.80 14.47
CA PRO A 328 -1.03 5.45 15.18
C PRO A 328 -2.07 6.53 15.61
N GLU A 329 -1.79 7.86 15.59
CA GLU A 329 -2.68 8.88 16.19
C GLU A 329 -4.01 9.15 15.42
N PRO A 330 -5.08 9.67 16.07
CA PRO A 330 -6.31 10.08 15.39
C PRO A 330 -6.09 11.32 14.50
N LEU A 331 -6.60 11.29 13.27
CA LEU A 331 -6.45 12.40 12.30
C LEU A 331 -7.00 13.75 12.79
N SER A 332 -7.97 13.74 13.72
CA SER A 332 -8.51 14.95 14.37
C SER A 332 -7.59 15.57 15.44
N GLU A 333 -6.63 14.80 15.97
CA GLU A 333 -5.65 15.25 16.97
C GLU A 333 -4.30 15.62 16.32
N VAL A 334 -4.04 15.14 15.10
CA VAL A 334 -2.90 15.57 14.28
C VAL A 334 -3.09 17.04 13.87
N THR A 335 -2.14 17.91 14.25
CA THR A 335 -2.18 19.33 13.87
C THR A 335 -2.19 19.49 12.34
N PRO A 336 -3.23 20.11 11.73
CA PRO A 336 -3.36 20.16 10.27
C PRO A 336 -2.35 21.11 9.61
N LEU A 337 -1.89 20.74 8.42
CA LEU A 337 -1.01 21.56 7.60
C LEU A 337 -1.78 22.72 6.95
N VAL A 338 -1.57 23.95 7.45
CA VAL A 338 -2.25 25.15 6.95
C VAL A 338 -1.52 25.76 5.76
N ALA A 339 -1.91 25.38 4.54
CA ALA A 339 -1.37 25.94 3.30
C ALA A 339 -2.12 27.22 2.86
N LYS A 340 -1.38 28.25 2.43
CA LYS A 340 -1.97 29.42 1.73
C LYS A 340 -2.15 29.09 0.26
N TYR A 341 -3.35 29.31 -0.29
CA TYR A 341 -3.66 29.10 -1.71
C TYR A 341 -3.85 30.40 -2.52
N LYS A 342 -3.74 31.58 -1.86
CA LYS A 342 -4.01 32.90 -2.47
C LYS A 342 -2.89 33.90 -2.21
N GLY A 343 -2.60 34.76 -3.19
CA GLY A 343 -1.59 35.81 -3.14
C GLY A 343 -0.17 35.37 -3.56
N GLN A 344 0.78 36.31 -3.62
CA GLN A 344 2.16 36.12 -4.10
C GLN A 344 3.00 35.09 -3.32
N LYS A 345 2.53 34.63 -2.15
CA LYS A 345 3.16 33.58 -1.33
C LYS A 345 2.17 32.45 -1.02
N ARG A 346 1.48 31.98 -2.06
CA ARG A 346 0.72 30.72 -2.05
C ARG A 346 1.69 29.54 -2.04
N GLY A 347 1.45 28.55 -1.19
CA GLY A 347 2.13 27.26 -1.21
C GLY A 347 1.45 26.28 -2.17
N ILE A 348 0.12 26.38 -2.33
CA ILE A 348 -0.61 25.68 -3.39
C ILE A 348 -0.63 26.56 -4.63
N MET A 349 -0.13 26.05 -5.76
CA MET A 349 -0.19 26.72 -7.07
C MET A 349 -1.58 26.56 -7.70
N GLY A 350 -2.08 25.34 -7.80
CA GLY A 350 -3.40 25.04 -8.34
C GLY A 350 -3.94 23.67 -7.91
N ILE A 351 -5.25 23.51 -8.07
CA ILE A 351 -5.98 22.24 -7.97
C ILE A 351 -6.28 21.76 -9.39
N LEU A 352 -6.06 20.48 -9.65
CA LEU A 352 -6.26 19.81 -10.93
C LEU A 352 -7.27 18.66 -10.77
N SER A 353 -8.29 18.61 -11.62
CA SER A 353 -9.29 17.53 -11.63
C SER A 353 -9.03 16.51 -12.74
N TYR A 354 -9.08 15.24 -12.37
CA TYR A 354 -9.06 14.06 -13.23
C TYR A 354 -10.45 13.40 -13.23
N GLY A 355 -10.85 12.87 -14.38
CA GLY A 355 -12.20 12.40 -14.64
C GLY A 355 -13.19 13.55 -14.68
N ALA A 356 -14.16 13.53 -13.76
CA ALA A 356 -15.26 14.49 -13.76
C ALA A 356 -14.83 15.91 -13.35
N GLN A 357 -14.81 16.84 -14.33
CA GLN A 357 -14.56 18.26 -14.07
C GLN A 357 -15.66 18.84 -13.16
N THR A 358 -15.25 19.42 -12.03
CA THR A 358 -16.18 19.94 -11.01
C THR A 358 -16.45 21.43 -11.24
N PRO A 359 -17.73 21.89 -11.28
CA PRO A 359 -18.05 23.31 -11.43
C PRO A 359 -17.39 24.17 -10.33
N PRO A 360 -16.82 25.35 -10.64
CA PRO A 360 -16.06 26.14 -9.66
C PRO A 360 -16.79 26.47 -8.36
N PHE A 361 -18.13 26.60 -8.38
CA PHE A 361 -18.95 26.88 -7.20
C PHE A 361 -19.27 25.64 -6.34
N LEU A 362 -18.94 24.43 -6.81
CA LEU A 362 -19.03 23.18 -6.04
C LEU A 362 -17.66 22.67 -5.61
N LEU A 363 -16.56 23.21 -6.13
CA LEU A 363 -15.21 22.71 -5.87
C LEU A 363 -14.85 22.74 -4.38
N ALA A 364 -15.19 23.83 -3.68
CA ALA A 364 -14.92 23.94 -2.25
C ALA A 364 -15.72 22.93 -1.41
N GLU A 365 -16.97 22.62 -1.77
CA GLU A 365 -17.75 21.58 -1.09
C GLU A 365 -17.29 20.15 -1.47
N SER A 366 -16.84 19.95 -2.71
CA SER A 366 -16.45 18.62 -3.24
C SER A 366 -15.09 18.15 -2.73
N LEU A 367 -14.14 19.07 -2.49
CA LEU A 367 -12.85 18.76 -1.89
C LEU A 367 -12.93 18.55 -0.36
N ASN A 368 -13.99 19.04 0.28
CA ASN A 368 -14.09 19.08 1.73
C ASN A 368 -14.42 17.69 2.30
N GLY A 369 -13.48 17.11 3.04
CA GLY A 369 -13.57 15.72 3.52
C GLY A 369 -13.16 14.66 2.49
N MET A 370 -12.50 15.03 1.39
CA MET A 370 -12.12 14.11 0.31
C MET A 370 -10.60 13.89 0.22
N MET A 371 -10.17 12.66 -0.11
CA MET A 371 -8.77 12.35 -0.35
C MET A 371 -8.26 13.01 -1.64
N VAL A 372 -7.17 13.76 -1.53
CA VAL A 372 -6.49 14.46 -2.62
C VAL A 372 -4.99 14.14 -2.61
N ALA A 373 -4.38 14.10 -3.79
CA ALA A 373 -2.95 13.83 -3.95
C ALA A 373 -2.15 15.14 -3.98
N VAL A 374 -1.05 15.19 -3.23
CA VAL A 374 -0.21 16.39 -3.07
C VAL A 374 1.04 16.26 -3.93
N VAL A 375 0.96 16.73 -5.18
CA VAL A 375 2.00 16.54 -6.20
C VAL A 375 2.97 17.71 -6.25
N ARG A 376 4.27 17.43 -6.14
CA ARG A 376 5.35 18.39 -6.40
C ARG A 376 5.82 18.26 -7.84
N ILE A 377 5.80 19.37 -8.56
CA ILE A 377 6.37 19.47 -9.91
C ILE A 377 7.89 19.62 -9.79
N GLN A 378 8.66 18.87 -10.58
CA GLN A 378 10.12 19.01 -10.67
C GLN A 378 10.54 19.84 -11.89
N ASP A 379 9.84 19.67 -13.02
CA ASP A 379 10.10 20.37 -14.28
C ASP A 379 8.80 21.02 -14.79
N PRO A 380 8.81 22.30 -15.19
CA PRO A 380 7.66 22.97 -15.82
C PRO A 380 7.03 22.20 -16.99
N LYS A 381 7.75 21.28 -17.65
CA LYS A 381 7.21 20.40 -18.70
C LYS A 381 6.03 19.54 -18.25
N ALA A 382 5.85 19.30 -16.95
CA ALA A 382 4.62 18.70 -16.40
C ALA A 382 3.35 19.40 -16.93
N PHE A 383 3.43 20.70 -17.22
CA PHE A 383 2.33 21.54 -17.70
C PHE A 383 2.29 21.75 -19.22
N ALA A 384 3.04 21.01 -20.03
CA ALA A 384 3.09 21.24 -21.48
C ALA A 384 1.70 21.17 -22.16
N ALA A 385 0.81 20.29 -21.69
CA ALA A 385 -0.58 20.19 -22.17
C ALA A 385 -1.53 21.27 -21.61
N PHE A 386 -1.09 22.03 -20.60
CA PHE A 386 -1.88 23.04 -19.87
C PHE A 386 -1.45 24.48 -20.17
N GLN A 387 -0.47 24.65 -21.04
CA GLN A 387 0.00 25.94 -21.54
C GLN A 387 -0.91 26.42 -22.67
N THR A 388 -1.12 27.73 -22.75
CA THR A 388 -1.95 28.31 -23.82
C THR A 388 -1.25 28.17 -25.17
N ALA A 389 -1.87 27.45 -26.10
CA ALA A 389 -1.44 27.37 -27.49
C ALA A 389 -1.42 28.78 -28.12
N ARG A 390 -0.23 29.39 -28.18
CA ARG A 390 -0.05 30.77 -28.66
C ARG A 390 0.06 30.84 -30.19
N THR A 391 -1.09 30.69 -30.85
CA THR A 391 -1.38 31.40 -32.10
C THR A 391 -2.89 31.58 -32.21
N PRO A 392 -3.39 32.82 -32.37
CA PRO A 392 -4.64 33.01 -33.09
C PRO A 392 -4.42 32.50 -34.51
N VAL A 393 -5.27 31.58 -34.99
CA VAL A 393 -5.31 31.25 -36.41
C VAL A 393 -5.99 32.42 -37.12
N ASP A 394 -5.19 33.37 -37.59
CA ASP A 394 -5.69 34.40 -38.49
C ASP A 394 -6.06 33.74 -39.82
N VAL A 395 -7.19 34.13 -40.41
CA VAL A 395 -7.85 33.36 -41.48
C VAL A 395 -7.34 33.83 -42.85
N GLY A 396 -6.04 33.62 -43.09
CA GLY A 396 -5.34 34.12 -44.27
C GLY A 396 -4.11 33.30 -44.68
N GLU A 397 -4.19 32.77 -45.90
CA GLU A 397 -3.08 32.26 -46.73
C GLU A 397 -2.43 30.92 -46.32
N MET A 398 -1.86 30.22 -47.31
CA MET A 398 -1.30 28.87 -47.20
C MET A 398 0.23 28.93 -47.31
N GLU A 399 0.96 28.46 -46.31
CA GLU A 399 2.39 28.12 -46.44
C GLU A 399 2.71 26.75 -45.82
N VAL A 400 3.96 26.32 -45.97
CA VAL A 400 4.40 24.91 -46.07
C VAL A 400 4.70 24.29 -44.70
N ASP A 401 4.59 22.95 -44.61
CA ASP A 401 5.05 22.14 -43.48
C ASP A 401 6.56 22.32 -43.19
N GLU A 402 6.93 23.28 -42.33
CA GLU A 402 8.15 23.19 -41.55
C GLU A 402 7.89 22.44 -40.22
N PRO A 403 8.83 21.59 -39.76
CA PRO A 403 8.68 20.91 -38.47
C PRO A 403 8.75 21.95 -37.33
N GLY A 404 7.62 22.12 -36.64
CA GLY A 404 7.48 23.09 -35.55
C GLY A 404 8.54 22.93 -34.44
N PRO A 405 8.87 24.01 -33.72
CA PRO A 405 9.94 24.00 -32.73
C PRO A 405 9.67 23.01 -31.60
N ALA A 406 10.71 22.29 -31.19
CA ALA A 406 10.64 21.36 -30.06
C ALA A 406 10.23 22.09 -28.76
N PRO A 407 9.47 21.45 -27.86
CA PRO A 407 8.96 22.09 -26.65
C PRO A 407 10.06 22.28 -25.58
N THR A 408 10.83 23.37 -25.69
CA THR A 408 12.00 23.64 -24.82
C THR A 408 11.76 24.65 -23.69
N ASP A 409 10.69 25.45 -23.75
CA ASP A 409 10.57 26.71 -23.00
C ASP A 409 9.37 26.81 -22.04
N ALA A 410 8.83 25.66 -21.62
CA ALA A 410 7.73 25.55 -20.65
C ALA A 410 7.98 26.38 -19.37
N LYS A 411 7.01 27.22 -18.97
CA LYS A 411 7.09 28.12 -17.81
C LYS A 411 5.84 28.05 -16.93
N TYR A 412 6.04 28.17 -15.61
CA TYR A 412 4.95 28.13 -14.61
C TYR A 412 3.94 29.26 -14.77
N ASP A 413 4.35 30.42 -15.29
CA ASP A 413 3.50 31.60 -15.48
C ASP A 413 2.53 31.49 -16.67
N GLU A 414 2.65 30.45 -17.50
CA GLU A 414 1.86 30.27 -18.73
C GLU A 414 0.70 29.26 -18.58
N VAL A 415 0.52 28.71 -17.36
CA VAL A 415 -0.57 27.82 -16.96
C VAL A 415 -1.82 28.65 -16.61
N VAL A 416 -2.96 28.35 -17.24
CA VAL A 416 -4.22 29.08 -17.00
C VAL A 416 -4.85 28.65 -15.67
N ILE A 417 -4.61 29.45 -14.64
CA ILE A 417 -5.18 29.27 -13.30
C ILE A 417 -6.37 30.23 -13.12
N SER A 418 -7.57 29.65 -13.05
CA SER A 418 -8.80 30.36 -12.67
C SER A 418 -9.02 30.30 -11.15
N SER A 419 -10.19 30.71 -10.64
CA SER A 419 -10.47 30.65 -9.20
C SER A 419 -11.93 30.33 -8.89
N SER A 420 -12.17 29.56 -7.83
CA SER A 420 -13.50 29.36 -7.24
C SER A 420 -14.02 30.65 -6.57
N PRO A 421 -15.32 30.73 -6.21
CA PRO A 421 -15.87 31.87 -5.45
C PRO A 421 -15.16 32.09 -4.10
N GLU A 422 -14.69 31.02 -3.47
CA GLU A 422 -13.92 31.01 -2.22
C GLU A 422 -12.45 31.42 -2.46
N GLY A 423 -12.01 31.46 -3.72
CA GLY A 423 -10.66 31.83 -4.14
C GLY A 423 -9.68 30.66 -4.21
N LEU A 424 -10.15 29.41 -4.30
CA LEU A 424 -9.31 28.25 -4.57
C LEU A 424 -8.77 28.32 -6.01
N PRO A 425 -7.45 28.17 -6.26
CA PRO A 425 -6.88 28.23 -7.60
C PRO A 425 -7.19 26.95 -8.39
N ILE A 426 -7.78 27.06 -9.58
CA ILE A 426 -8.21 25.92 -10.39
C ILE A 426 -7.44 25.90 -11.71
N ILE A 427 -6.74 24.81 -12.01
CA ILE A 427 -6.14 24.54 -13.32
C ILE A 427 -7.21 23.88 -14.19
N ALA A 428 -7.49 24.45 -15.36
CA ALA A 428 -8.50 23.91 -16.26
C ALA A 428 -8.00 22.63 -16.95
N ASN A 429 -8.77 21.54 -16.89
CA ASN A 429 -8.46 20.28 -17.56
C ASN A 429 -9.65 19.78 -18.43
N PRO A 430 -10.07 20.54 -19.45
CA PRO A 430 -11.27 20.22 -20.23
C PRO A 430 -11.14 18.90 -20.99
N ASP A 431 -9.93 18.57 -21.46
CA ASP A 431 -9.63 17.38 -22.27
C ASP A 431 -9.21 16.16 -21.42
N ASN A 432 -9.27 16.27 -20.08
CA ASN A 432 -8.85 15.25 -19.11
C ASN A 432 -7.42 14.71 -19.36
N VAL A 433 -6.48 15.59 -19.69
CA VAL A 433 -5.08 15.23 -19.88
C VAL A 433 -4.40 15.09 -18.52
N SER A 434 -3.36 14.25 -18.46
CA SER A 434 -2.54 14.06 -17.26
C SER A 434 -1.32 14.98 -17.24
N LEU A 435 -0.79 15.29 -16.06
CA LEU A 435 0.56 15.87 -15.97
C LEU A 435 1.60 14.85 -16.46
N ASP A 436 2.70 15.32 -17.08
CA ASP A 436 3.79 14.42 -17.49
C ASP A 436 4.46 13.75 -16.28
N SER A 437 4.22 12.44 -16.16
CA SER A 437 4.79 11.52 -15.17
C SER A 437 6.29 11.66 -14.92
N GLN A 438 7.09 11.96 -15.95
CA GLN A 438 8.55 12.04 -15.81
C GLN A 438 8.98 13.31 -15.04
N SER A 439 8.15 14.35 -15.10
CA SER A 439 8.36 15.67 -14.49
C SER A 439 7.80 15.79 -13.06
N LEU A 440 7.25 14.71 -12.48
CA LEU A 440 6.64 14.68 -11.14
C LEU A 440 7.53 14.04 -10.08
N ALA A 441 7.28 14.37 -8.82
CA ALA A 441 7.68 13.53 -7.69
C ALA A 441 6.79 13.70 -6.46
N PHE A 442 6.34 12.59 -5.87
CA PHE A 442 6.06 12.58 -4.44
C PHE A 442 7.36 12.58 -3.65
N ASN A 443 7.44 13.45 -2.64
CA ASN A 443 8.52 13.44 -1.66
C ASN A 443 7.99 13.86 -0.29
N LYS A 444 8.57 13.28 0.76
CA LYS A 444 8.21 13.44 2.17
C LYS A 444 7.95 14.92 2.56
N LEU A 445 6.72 15.23 2.96
CA LEU A 445 6.41 16.41 3.78
C LEU A 445 7.01 16.16 5.18
N SER A 446 8.29 16.54 5.39
CA SER A 446 8.90 16.49 6.71
C SER A 446 8.33 17.61 7.58
N VAL A 447 7.81 17.27 8.75
CA VAL A 447 7.32 18.25 9.74
C VAL A 447 8.51 18.77 10.56
N ASP A 448 9.47 19.36 9.85
CA ASP A 448 10.64 20.04 10.39
C ASP A 448 10.60 21.51 9.94
N GLY A 449 10.92 22.43 10.84
CA GLY A 449 10.54 23.86 10.75
C GLY A 449 11.28 24.73 9.72
N GLU A 450 11.70 24.19 8.57
CA GLU A 450 12.30 24.97 7.49
C GLU A 450 11.25 25.59 6.55
N LYS A 451 11.62 26.69 5.89
CA LYS A 451 10.67 27.52 5.14
C LYS A 451 10.37 26.93 3.77
N MET A 452 9.16 26.41 3.61
CA MET A 452 8.64 25.96 2.33
C MET A 452 8.58 27.13 1.32
N GLN A 453 9.48 27.12 0.34
CA GLN A 453 9.47 27.96 -0.86
C GLN A 453 9.56 27.06 -2.11
N ASP A 454 8.52 26.26 -2.32
CA ASP A 454 8.26 25.54 -3.57
C ASP A 454 6.75 25.46 -3.78
N SER A 455 6.33 25.51 -5.05
CA SER A 455 4.92 25.43 -5.44
C SER A 455 4.44 23.98 -5.51
N VAL A 456 3.36 23.69 -4.77
CA VAL A 456 2.73 22.36 -4.69
C VAL A 456 1.40 22.39 -5.42
N ASN A 457 1.01 21.30 -6.09
CA ASN A 457 -0.31 21.16 -6.68
C ASN A 457 -1.12 20.06 -5.98
N VAL A 458 -2.44 20.14 -6.15
CA VAL A 458 -3.38 19.21 -5.54
C VAL A 458 -4.17 18.53 -6.66
N GLU A 459 -3.98 17.22 -6.82
CA GLU A 459 -4.72 16.42 -7.78
C GLU A 459 -5.90 15.71 -7.13
N TYR A 460 -7.01 15.64 -7.86
CA TYR A 460 -8.27 15.04 -7.42
C TYR A 460 -8.85 14.15 -8.51
N GLY A 461 -9.22 12.91 -8.18
CA GLY A 461 -9.91 11.96 -9.06
C GLY A 461 -11.29 11.58 -8.52
N SER A 462 -12.28 11.44 -9.42
CA SER A 462 -13.69 11.18 -9.07
C SER A 462 -13.98 9.85 -8.38
N ASP A 463 -13.04 8.90 -8.46
CA ASP A 463 -13.24 7.49 -8.12
C ASP A 463 -12.53 7.07 -6.82
N ASN A 464 -11.96 8.04 -6.08
CA ASN A 464 -11.49 7.83 -4.71
C ASN A 464 -12.70 7.55 -3.79
N GLU A 465 -12.67 6.43 -3.05
CA GLU A 465 -13.64 6.22 -1.96
C GLU A 465 -13.47 7.32 -0.90
N SER A 466 -14.56 8.01 -0.53
CA SER A 466 -14.53 9.02 0.52
C SER A 466 -14.35 8.38 1.90
N GLU A 467 -13.62 9.04 2.80
CA GLU A 467 -13.30 8.51 4.14
C GLU A 467 -14.50 8.53 5.10
N ALA A 468 -15.50 7.68 4.83
CA ALA A 468 -16.58 7.37 5.76
C ALA A 468 -16.09 6.68 7.07
N SER A 469 -14.78 6.44 7.19
CA SER A 469 -14.07 5.89 8.35
C SER A 469 -13.35 6.93 9.20
N ALA A 470 -13.44 8.23 8.90
CA ALA A 470 -13.05 9.30 9.82
C ALA A 470 -14.05 9.36 11.00
N ILE A 471 -13.83 8.51 12.00
CA ILE A 471 -14.86 8.11 12.97
C ILE A 471 -15.04 9.11 14.13
N THR A 472 -16.32 9.30 14.46
CA THR A 472 -16.83 9.92 15.69
C THR A 472 -16.24 9.28 16.95
N VAL A 473 -15.33 9.97 17.64
CA VAL A 473 -14.87 9.58 18.98
C VAL A 473 -15.90 10.02 20.02
N THR A 474 -16.92 9.20 20.26
CA THR A 474 -17.86 9.39 21.38
C THR A 474 -17.34 8.69 22.62
N SER A 475 -17.13 9.43 23.71
CA SER A 475 -16.67 8.90 25.00
C SER A 475 -17.80 8.14 25.73
N ASP A 476 -17.80 6.81 25.63
CA ASP A 476 -18.72 5.89 26.33
C ASP A 476 -18.46 5.82 27.86
N ASP A 477 -18.54 6.94 28.60
CA ASP A 477 -18.25 6.94 30.05
C ASP A 477 -19.07 7.90 30.94
N GLU A 478 -20.33 8.21 30.58
CA GLU A 478 -21.31 8.80 31.52
C GLU A 478 -22.54 7.89 31.73
N LYS A 479 -22.46 7.03 32.76
CA LYS A 479 -23.64 6.32 33.28
C LYS A 479 -24.50 7.23 34.17
N GLY A 480 -25.34 8.04 33.51
CA GLY A 480 -26.64 8.43 34.03
C GLY A 480 -26.68 9.63 34.99
N ARG A 481 -26.74 10.83 34.41
CA ARG A 481 -27.57 11.92 34.92
C ARG A 481 -28.46 12.46 33.80
N ALA A 482 -29.72 12.71 34.11
CA ALA A 482 -30.59 13.47 33.23
C ALA A 482 -30.22 14.95 33.37
N ALA A 483 -29.64 15.54 32.33
CA ALA A 483 -29.35 16.96 32.22
C ALA A 483 -29.75 17.42 30.82
N ASP A 484 -30.80 18.23 30.73
CA ASP A 484 -31.12 18.96 29.50
C ASP A 484 -30.03 20.00 29.19
N SER A 485 -29.98 20.42 27.92
CA SER A 485 -29.16 21.52 27.38
C SER A 485 -27.64 21.32 27.30
N ALA A 486 -27.22 20.62 26.24
CA ALA A 486 -26.10 21.07 25.40
C ALA A 486 -26.47 20.82 23.92
N ALA A 487 -26.05 21.71 23.00
CA ALA A 487 -26.23 21.45 21.58
C ALA A 487 -25.17 20.43 21.13
N GLY A 488 -25.60 19.24 20.73
CA GLY A 488 -24.70 18.23 20.16
C GLY A 488 -24.07 18.75 18.88
N GLU A 489 -22.74 18.70 18.79
CA GLU A 489 -22.01 19.21 17.62
C GLU A 489 -22.42 18.44 16.37
N ALA A 490 -22.89 19.17 15.36
CA ALA A 490 -23.30 18.61 14.08
C ALA A 490 -22.05 18.28 13.25
N ILE A 491 -21.50 17.09 13.45
CA ILE A 491 -20.33 16.60 12.72
C ILE A 491 -20.69 16.49 11.22
N PRO A 492 -20.02 17.23 10.32
CA PRO A 492 -20.37 17.26 8.90
C PRO A 492 -20.37 15.88 8.25
N TRP A 493 -21.24 15.70 7.25
CA TRP A 493 -21.51 14.44 6.53
C TRP A 493 -22.02 13.24 7.36
N VAL A 494 -21.99 13.29 8.71
CA VAL A 494 -22.44 12.21 9.60
C VAL A 494 -23.90 12.40 10.05
N GLN A 495 -24.81 11.52 9.62
CA GLN A 495 -26.21 11.52 10.09
C GLN A 495 -26.45 10.49 11.20
N VAL A 496 -26.54 10.96 12.46
CA VAL A 496 -26.88 10.11 13.62
C VAL A 496 -28.40 9.90 13.71
N ILE A 497 -28.87 8.77 13.18
CA ILE A 497 -30.30 8.38 13.23
C ILE A 497 -30.64 7.85 14.63
N HIS A 498 -31.51 8.56 15.34
CA HIS A 498 -32.05 8.13 16.64
C HIS A 498 -33.25 7.18 16.45
N GLY A 499 -33.49 6.29 17.42
CA GLY A 499 -34.24 5.04 17.21
C GLY A 499 -35.71 5.14 16.76
N ASP A 500 -36.34 6.29 16.95
CA ASP A 500 -37.71 6.59 16.51
C ASP A 500 -37.77 7.35 15.15
N GLN A 501 -36.66 7.95 14.72
CA GLN A 501 -36.58 8.74 13.51
C GLN A 501 -36.60 7.87 12.25
N ARG A 502 -37.74 7.85 11.55
CA ARG A 502 -37.81 7.28 10.20
C ARG A 502 -37.05 8.16 9.22
N ARG A 503 -36.13 7.52 8.47
CA ARG A 503 -35.38 8.09 7.35
C ARG A 503 -36.23 9.01 6.45
N PRO A 504 -35.77 10.23 6.11
CA PRO A 504 -36.49 11.14 5.22
C PRO A 504 -36.81 10.52 3.86
N LYS A 505 -38.00 10.82 3.31
CA LYS A 505 -38.37 10.42 1.93
C LYS A 505 -37.35 10.97 0.95
N GLY A 506 -36.61 10.07 0.29
CA GLY A 506 -35.52 10.40 -0.63
C GLY A 506 -34.17 9.82 -0.22
N SER A 507 -33.95 9.57 1.08
CA SER A 507 -32.68 9.01 1.59
C SER A 507 -32.48 7.54 1.17
N ARG A 508 -31.75 7.36 0.06
CA ARG A 508 -31.21 6.06 -0.35
C ARG A 508 -30.02 5.72 0.53
N ALA A 509 -29.99 4.53 1.13
CA ALA A 509 -28.72 3.98 1.58
C ALA A 509 -27.90 3.55 0.36
N TRP A 510 -26.62 3.89 0.37
CA TRP A 510 -25.63 3.27 -0.51
C TRP A 510 -25.57 1.77 -0.20
N ARG A 511 -26.29 0.97 -0.99
CA ARG A 511 -26.12 -0.48 -1.01
C ARG A 511 -25.07 -0.81 -2.06
N VAL A 512 -23.87 -1.14 -1.61
CA VAL A 512 -22.90 -1.86 -2.46
C VAL A 512 -23.53 -3.20 -2.85
N ARG A 513 -24.01 -3.30 -4.10
CA ARG A 513 -24.37 -4.61 -4.69
C ARG A 513 -23.07 -5.34 -5.00
N ARG A 514 -22.92 -6.57 -4.49
CA ARG A 514 -21.80 -7.44 -4.88
C ARG A 514 -22.10 -8.23 -6.16
N ASP A 515 -23.23 -7.93 -6.80
CA ASP A 515 -23.92 -8.79 -7.77
C ASP A 515 -24.09 -8.05 -9.12
N LEU A 516 -22.97 -7.70 -9.74
CA LEU A 516 -22.88 -7.37 -11.17
C LEU A 516 -21.95 -8.41 -11.81
N GLY A 517 -22.53 -9.38 -12.51
CA GLY A 517 -21.78 -10.53 -13.06
C GLY A 517 -22.52 -11.87 -13.14
N ARG A 518 -23.79 -11.96 -12.73
CA ARG A 518 -24.67 -13.10 -13.04
C ARG A 518 -25.88 -12.64 -13.85
N GLY A 519 -25.75 -12.72 -15.17
CA GLY A 519 -26.90 -12.73 -16.06
C GLY A 519 -27.55 -14.11 -15.99
N ASN A 520 -28.71 -14.22 -15.34
CA ASN A 520 -29.60 -15.35 -15.58
C ASN A 520 -30.26 -15.14 -16.96
N GLY A 521 -29.93 -16.00 -17.92
CA GLY A 521 -30.80 -16.20 -19.09
C GLY A 521 -32.04 -16.99 -18.70
N GLY A 522 -33.13 -16.76 -19.44
CA GLY A 522 -34.45 -17.34 -19.21
C GLY A 522 -35.52 -16.28 -19.51
N ASP A 523 -36.46 -16.49 -20.43
CA ASP A 523 -36.71 -17.71 -21.22
C ASP A 523 -35.99 -17.72 -22.59
#